data_AF-A0A7C1UBJ0-F1
#
_entry.id   AF-A0A7C1UBJ0-F1
#
_cell.length_a   1.000
_cell.length_b   1.000
_cell.length_c   1.000
_cell.angle_alpha   90.00
_cell.angle_beta   90.00
_cell.angle_gamma   90.00
#
_symmetry.space_group_name_H-M   'P 1'
#
loop_
_entity.id
_entity.type
_entity.pdbx_description
1 polymer ?
#
loop_
_entity_poly.entity_id
_entity_poly.type
_entity_poly.pdbx_seq_one_letter_code
_entity_poly.pdbx_strand_id
1 'polypeptide(L)'
;MKVIAVIPARYDSTRFAGKVLAKDTGKYLIQHTYERACMAKTPEKVIIATDSEKVVAAAAEFGAECVMTSPDHQSGTDRIAEAVTKLADSGQRIGNSDVYAKRYTLNADDIVVNLQG
;
A
#
# COMPACT_ATOMS: atom_id res chain seq x y z
N MET A 1 -14.06 -7.04 -12.41
CA MET A 1 -13.47 -7.38 -11.10
C MET A 1 -12.36 -6.37 -10.89
N LYS A 2 -12.42 -5.56 -9.83
CA LYS A 2 -11.39 -4.52 -9.61
C LYS A 2 -10.33 -5.06 -8.65
N VAL A 3 -9.08 -5.10 -9.08
CA VAL A 3 -7.98 -5.58 -8.22
C VAL A 3 -7.06 -4.43 -7.85
N ILE A 4 -6.83 -4.24 -6.54
CA ILE A 4 -5.96 -3.20 -6.01
C ILE A 4 -4.83 -3.86 -5.22
N ALA A 5 -3.57 -3.52 -5.54
CA ALA A 5 -2.43 -3.87 -4.70
C ALA A 5 -2.23 -2.82 -3.61
N VAL A 6 -2.05 -3.26 -2.38
CA VAL A 6 -1.77 -2.40 -1.22
C VAL A 6 -0.40 -2.76 -0.67
N ILE A 7 0.51 -1.77 -0.65
CA ILE A 7 1.87 -1.91 -0.14
C ILE A 7 1.92 -1.30 1.27
N PRO A 8 2.05 -2.10 2.34
CA PRO A 8 2.21 -1.58 3.69
C PRO A 8 3.61 -0.98 3.88
N ALA A 9 3.69 0.31 4.20
CA ALA A 9 4.95 1.01 4.43
C ALA A 9 4.95 1.68 5.81
N ARG A 10 5.65 1.07 6.78
CA ARG A 10 5.91 1.67 8.10
C ARG A 10 7.18 2.49 8.08
N TYR A 11 7.13 3.71 8.61
CA TYR A 11 8.33 4.52 8.75
C TYR A 11 9.29 3.93 9.80
N ASP A 12 8.77 3.53 10.96
CA ASP A 12 9.54 2.98 12.08
C ASP A 12 9.64 1.45 12.07
N SER A 13 9.78 0.84 10.89
CA SER A 13 9.98 -0.63 10.80
C SER A 13 11.27 -1.04 11.52
N THR A 14 11.21 -1.84 12.57
CA THR A 14 12.39 -2.30 13.33
C THR A 14 13.37 -3.13 12.49
N ARG A 15 12.93 -3.72 11.37
CA ARG A 15 13.79 -4.45 10.43
C ARG A 15 14.40 -3.55 9.34
N PHE A 16 13.82 -2.38 9.07
CA PHE A 16 14.21 -1.48 7.97
C PHE A 16 13.92 0.01 8.29
N ALA A 17 14.27 0.45 9.50
CA ALA A 17 13.96 1.80 10.00
C ALA A 17 14.68 2.85 9.14
N GLY A 18 13.95 3.87 8.67
CA GLY A 18 14.50 4.94 7.81
C GLY A 18 14.88 4.52 6.38
N LYS A 19 15.04 3.22 6.09
CA LYS A 19 15.42 2.72 4.76
C LYS A 19 14.31 2.80 3.72
N VAL A 20 13.04 2.87 4.13
CA VAL A 20 11.91 3.10 3.22
C VAL A 20 12.13 4.37 2.38
N LEU A 21 12.78 5.39 2.99
CA LEU A 21 13.18 6.65 2.35
C LEU A 21 14.65 6.70 1.93
N ALA A 22 15.41 5.62 2.09
CA ALA A 22 16.79 5.60 1.61
C ALA A 22 16.80 5.73 0.08
N LYS A 23 17.63 6.65 -0.40
CA LYS A 23 17.80 7.02 -1.81
C LYS A 23 19.17 6.59 -2.35
N ASP A 24 19.83 5.63 -1.73
CA ASP A 24 21.21 5.21 -2.04
C ASP A 24 21.41 4.76 -3.50
N THR A 25 20.31 4.45 -4.20
CA THR A 25 20.29 4.04 -5.63
C THR A 25 19.72 5.11 -6.57
N GLY A 26 19.46 6.33 -6.07
CA GLY A 26 18.78 7.41 -6.80
C GLY A 26 17.24 7.33 -6.76
N LYS A 27 16.68 6.22 -6.27
CA LYS A 27 15.24 6.02 -6.04
C LYS A 27 14.99 5.64 -4.58
N TYR A 28 13.81 5.99 -4.07
CA TYR A 28 13.38 5.53 -2.74
C TYR A 28 13.24 4.00 -2.72
N LEU A 29 13.52 3.35 -1.60
CA LEU A 29 13.31 1.90 -1.48
C LEU A 29 11.85 1.52 -1.77
N ILE A 30 10.90 2.29 -1.25
CA ILE A 30 9.47 2.06 -1.49
C ILE A 30 9.08 2.27 -2.96
N GLN A 31 9.80 3.13 -3.69
CA GLN A 31 9.57 3.35 -5.11
C GLN A 31 9.87 2.09 -5.92
N HIS A 32 10.93 1.34 -5.59
CA HIS A 32 11.24 0.08 -6.27
C HIS A 32 10.11 -0.95 -6.10
N THR A 33 9.54 -1.05 -4.91
CA THR A 33 8.40 -1.95 -4.64
C THR A 33 7.15 -1.50 -5.39
N TYR A 34 6.84 -0.20 -5.36
CA TYR A 34 5.72 0.39 -6.09
C TYR A 34 5.83 0.15 -7.60
N GLU A 35 6.97 0.44 -8.21
CA GLU A 35 7.19 0.22 -9.65
C GLU A 35 7.03 -1.25 -10.03
N ARG A 36 7.54 -2.19 -9.21
CA ARG A 36 7.35 -3.63 -9.43
C ARG A 36 5.90 -4.06 -9.33
N ALA A 37 5.16 -3.55 -8.34
CA ALA A 37 3.74 -3.83 -8.19
C ALA A 37 2.93 -3.29 -9.38
N CYS A 38 3.28 -2.12 -9.91
CA CYS A 38 2.66 -1.55 -11.12
C CYS A 38 2.95 -2.35 -12.39
N MET A 39 4.06 -3.11 -12.45
CA MET A 39 4.37 -4.00 -13.56
C MET A 39 3.58 -5.32 -13.52
N ALA A 40 2.93 -5.65 -12.41
CA ALA A 40 2.12 -6.85 -12.30
C ALA A 40 0.87 -6.75 -13.18
N LYS A 41 0.51 -7.84 -13.88
CA LYS A 41 -0.65 -7.87 -14.79
C LYS A 41 -2.01 -7.86 -14.08
N THR A 42 -2.01 -8.13 -12.77
CA THR A 42 -3.23 -8.39 -12.01
C THR A 42 -3.83 -7.13 -11.39
N PRO A 43 -3.11 -6.29 -10.63
CA PRO A 43 -3.68 -5.08 -10.06
C PRO A 43 -3.92 -4.02 -11.13
N GLU A 44 -5.10 -3.43 -11.15
CA GLU A 44 -5.41 -2.22 -11.93
C GLU A 44 -4.92 -0.95 -11.24
N LYS A 45 -4.70 -1.03 -9.92
CA LYS A 45 -4.26 0.09 -9.09
C LYS A 45 -3.30 -0.39 -8.01
N VAL A 46 -2.31 0.43 -7.70
CA VAL A 46 -1.35 0.18 -6.62
C VAL A 46 -1.38 1.38 -5.67
N ILE A 47 -1.50 1.10 -4.37
CA ILE A 47 -1.63 2.09 -3.31
C ILE A 47 -0.67 1.75 -2.17
N ILE A 48 -0.07 2.76 -1.56
CA ILE A 48 0.78 2.60 -0.38
C ILE A 48 -0.03 2.90 0.89
N ALA A 49 -0.06 1.96 1.84
CA ALA A 49 -0.67 2.16 3.15
C ALA A 49 0.41 2.55 4.15
N THR A 50 0.38 3.78 4.67
CA THR A 50 1.43 4.31 5.55
C THR A 50 0.86 5.09 6.72
N ASP A 51 1.65 5.21 7.79
CA ASP A 51 1.39 6.00 8.99
C ASP A 51 2.19 7.31 9.01
N SER A 52 2.98 7.57 7.98
CA SER A 52 3.94 8.67 7.98
C SER A 52 3.75 9.61 6.80
N GLU A 53 3.57 10.90 7.10
CA GLU A 53 3.52 11.96 6.09
C GLU A 53 4.82 12.05 5.27
N LYS A 54 5.96 11.66 5.84
CA LYS A 54 7.23 11.62 5.10
C LYS A 54 7.20 10.60 3.96
N VAL A 55 6.55 9.45 4.20
CA VAL A 55 6.35 8.43 3.17
C VAL A 55 5.37 8.93 2.11
N VAL A 56 4.32 9.66 2.49
CA VAL A 56 3.41 10.30 1.54
C VAL A 56 4.13 11.32 0.66
N ALA A 57 4.94 12.20 1.25
CA ALA A 57 5.72 13.18 0.50
C ALA A 57 6.67 12.52 -0.51
N ALA A 58 7.39 11.48 -0.07
CA ALA A 58 8.26 10.70 -0.95
C ALA A 58 7.48 9.99 -2.07
N ALA A 59 6.32 9.41 -1.76
CA ALA A 59 5.44 8.76 -2.73
C ALA A 59 4.94 9.70 -3.82
N ALA A 60 4.62 10.94 -3.44
CA ALA A 60 4.19 11.97 -4.39
C ALA A 60 5.28 12.29 -5.43
N GLU A 61 6.56 12.21 -5.09
CA GLU A 61 7.67 12.45 -6.03
C GLU A 61 7.71 11.46 -7.20
N PHE A 62 7.17 10.25 -7.03
CA PHE A 62 7.11 9.22 -8.07
C PHE A 62 5.66 8.86 -8.48
N GLY A 63 4.69 9.71 -8.12
CA GLY A 63 3.31 9.60 -8.56
C GLY A 63 2.50 8.48 -7.90
N ALA A 64 2.95 7.94 -6.77
CA ALA A 64 2.23 6.91 -6.06
C ALA A 64 1.10 7.47 -5.18
N GLU A 65 -0.04 6.78 -5.20
CA GLU A 65 -1.16 7.08 -4.31
C GLU A 65 -0.95 6.45 -2.93
N CYS A 66 -1.31 7.18 -1.88
CA CYS A 66 -1.15 6.75 -0.50
C CYS A 66 -2.47 6.82 0.27
N VAL A 67 -2.62 5.91 1.23
CA VAL A 67 -3.67 5.95 2.26
C VAL A 67 -3.01 6.03 3.62
N MET A 68 -3.37 7.06 4.38
CA MET A 68 -2.94 7.21 5.76
C MET A 68 -3.64 6.20 6.66
N THR A 69 -2.88 5.53 7.50
CA THR A 69 -3.29 4.46 8.42
C THR A 69 -2.76 4.75 9.81
N SER A 70 -3.34 4.13 10.83
CA SER A 70 -2.93 4.32 12.21
C SER A 70 -1.48 3.86 12.46
N PRO A 71 -0.69 4.62 13.24
CA PRO A 71 0.62 4.16 13.69
C PRO A 71 0.52 3.00 14.69
N ASP A 72 -0.63 2.82 15.35
CA ASP A 72 -0.83 1.85 16.44
C ASP A 72 -0.98 0.40 15.97
N HIS A 73 -0.98 0.16 14.66
CA HIS A 73 -1.09 -1.18 14.11
C HIS A 73 0.08 -2.05 14.57
N GLN A 74 -0.19 -3.31 14.92
CA GLN A 74 0.85 -4.25 15.32
C GLN A 74 1.42 -5.05 14.16
N SER A 75 0.64 -5.23 13.08
CA SER A 75 1.07 -5.94 11.88
C SER A 75 0.83 -5.17 10.57
N GLY A 76 1.50 -5.58 9.49
CA GLY A 76 1.20 -5.08 8.14
C GLY A 76 -0.23 -5.42 7.69
N THR A 77 -0.78 -6.53 8.18
CA THR A 77 -2.15 -6.98 7.86
C THR A 77 -3.20 -6.03 8.43
N ASP A 78 -3.05 -5.59 9.69
CA ASP A 78 -4.00 -4.66 10.33
C ASP A 78 -4.05 -3.32 9.59
N ARG A 79 -2.87 -2.87 9.15
CA ARG A 79 -2.72 -1.67 8.32
C ARG A 79 -3.45 -1.79 6.98
N ILE A 80 -3.36 -2.94 6.34
CA ILE A 80 -4.04 -3.19 5.07
C ILE A 80 -5.54 -3.25 5.27
N ALA A 81 -6.02 -3.89 6.34
CA ALA A 81 -7.45 -3.91 6.66
C ALA A 81 -8.01 -2.49 6.82
N GLU A 82 -7.31 -1.62 7.56
CA GLU A 82 -7.73 -0.22 7.67
C GLU A 82 -7.68 0.52 6.33
N ALA A 83 -6.61 0.35 5.55
CA ALA A 83 -6.48 1.00 4.25
C ALA A 83 -7.64 0.62 3.32
N VAL A 84 -8.03 -0.66 3.33
CA VAL A 84 -9.16 -1.19 2.57
C VAL A 84 -10.49 -0.57 3.02
N THR A 85 -10.74 -0.50 4.33
CA THR A 85 -11.95 0.16 4.87
C THR A 85 -12.02 1.63 4.43
N LYS A 86 -10.91 2.37 4.54
CA LYS A 86 -10.85 3.78 4.13
C LYS A 86 -11.08 3.97 2.63
N LEU A 87 -10.57 3.06 1.80
CA LEU A 87 -10.82 3.08 0.35
C LEU A 87 -12.29 2.84 0.02
N ALA A 88 -12.99 2.02 0.81
CA ALA A 88 -14.43 1.81 0.65
C ALA A 88 -15.27 3.04 1.10
N ASP A 89 -14.87 3.71 2.18
CA ASP A 89 -15.62 4.84 2.77
C ASP A 89 -15.45 6.18 2.01
N SER A 90 -14.33 6.40 1.33
CA SER A 90 -13.96 7.68 0.70
C SER A 90 -14.80 8.11 -0.52
N GLY A 91 -15.93 7.46 -0.81
CA GLY A 91 -16.89 7.94 -1.82
C GLY A 91 -16.54 7.62 -3.28
N GLN A 92 -15.45 6.91 -3.56
CA GLN A 92 -15.49 5.97 -4.68
C GLN A 92 -16.43 4.84 -4.25
N ARG A 93 -17.74 4.95 -4.51
CA ARG A 93 -18.68 3.83 -4.25
C ARG A 93 -18.21 2.60 -5.00
N ILE A 94 -17.52 1.68 -4.32
CA ILE A 94 -17.15 0.37 -4.85
C ILE A 94 -18.15 -0.64 -4.28
N GLY A 95 -19.41 -0.56 -4.74
CA GLY A 95 -20.45 -1.57 -4.48
C GLY A 95 -20.90 -1.73 -3.02
N ASN A 96 -21.96 -2.51 -2.81
CA ASN A 96 -22.53 -2.88 -1.51
C ASN A 96 -22.04 -4.28 -1.07
N SER A 97 -20.77 -4.63 -1.27
CA SER A 97 -20.35 -6.05 -1.29
C SER A 97 -19.04 -6.34 -0.56
N ASP A 98 -18.95 -7.58 -0.06
CA ASP A 98 -17.86 -8.14 0.74
C ASP A 98 -16.48 -7.87 0.15
N VAL A 99 -15.66 -7.10 0.86
CA VAL A 99 -14.26 -6.91 0.49
C VAL A 99 -13.47 -8.16 0.87
N TYR A 100 -13.06 -8.94 -0.12
CA TYR A 100 -12.19 -10.10 0.09
C TYR A 100 -10.72 -9.72 -0.09
N ALA A 101 -10.02 -9.50 1.03
CA ALA A 101 -8.57 -9.42 1.05
C ALA A 101 -7.98 -10.84 0.98
N LYS A 102 -7.70 -11.32 -0.23
CA LYS A 102 -6.96 -12.57 -0.42
C LYS A 102 -5.48 -12.26 -0.58
N ARG A 103 -4.66 -12.62 0.41
CA ARG A 103 -3.21 -12.38 0.37
C ARG A 103 -2.58 -13.10 -0.83
N TYR A 104 -2.27 -12.34 -1.87
CA TYR A 104 -1.32 -12.72 -2.90
C TYR A 104 -0.06 -11.90 -2.68
N THR A 105 1.01 -12.60 -2.29
CA THR A 105 2.33 -12.03 -2.04
C THR A 105 3.05 -11.87 -3.39
N LEU A 106 3.16 -10.64 -3.91
CA LEU A 106 3.98 -10.37 -5.11
C LEU A 106 5.49 -10.37 -4.74
N ASN A 107 5.81 -9.86 -3.55
CA ASN A 107 7.03 -10.05 -2.77
C ASN A 107 6.65 -10.13 -1.29
N ALA A 108 7.56 -10.56 -0.40
CA ALA A 108 7.28 -10.87 1.02
C ALA A 108 6.43 -9.83 1.78
N ASP A 109 6.49 -8.56 1.36
CA ASP A 109 5.86 -7.42 2.01
C ASP A 109 4.60 -6.88 1.29
N ASP A 110 4.23 -7.38 0.11
CA ASP A 110 3.12 -6.85 -0.72
C ASP A 110 1.83 -7.69 -0.57
N ILE A 111 0.65 -7.05 -0.60
CA ILE A 111 -0.65 -7.75 -0.59
C ILE A 111 -1.57 -7.22 -1.70
N VAL A 112 -2.18 -8.14 -2.46
CA VAL A 112 -3.22 -7.82 -3.45
C VAL A 112 -4.61 -8.00 -2.82
N VAL A 113 -5.49 -7.03 -3.00
CA VAL A 113 -6.89 -7.04 -2.51
C VAL A 113 -7.83 -7.09 -3.72
N ASN A 114 -8.82 -7.97 -3.67
CA ASN A 114 -9.83 -8.09 -4.70
C ASN A 114 -11.12 -7.40 -4.27
N LEU A 115 -11.55 -6.41 -5.06
CA LEU A 115 -12.79 -5.70 -4.85
C LEU A 115 -13.78 -6.16 -5.92
N GLN A 116 -14.76 -6.96 -5.50
CA GLN A 116 -15.91 -7.30 -6.34
C GLN A 116 -17.03 -6.29 -6.08
N GLY A 117 -17.45 -5.59 -7.14
CA GLY A 117 -18.61 -4.71 -7.15
C GLY A 117 -19.82 -5.40 -7.75
#